data_AF-A0A840PZN8-F1
#
_entry.id   AF-A0A840PZN8-F1
#
_cell.length_a   1.000
_cell.length_b   1.000
_cell.length_c   1.000
_cell.angle_alpha   90.00
_cell.angle_beta   90.00
_cell.angle_gamma   90.00
#
_symmetry.space_group_name_H-M   'P 1'
#
loop_
_entity.id
_entity.type
_entity.pdbx_description
1 polymer ?
#
loop_
_entity_poly.entity_id
_entity_poly.type
_entity_poly.pdbx_seq_one_letter_code
_entity_poly.pdbx_strand_id
1 'polypeptide(L)'
;MAAKRKSRPDVVESTTASGCTCPDCTGPQDPGELLETIFESASALAAEEDPLRVELLVVGFAQFQQFVPGADEVLVGSVIPAAEARADESALASLALIAQARQGKAGAAAAAATDRLVEAGMTKPAWAEPAEPVMAGDYRRLVDTDGEFAVFFGAFSLAGRRHAAVVEVDLVPCGHVVGIAFSDVSELDELVADCMTEFAAEGSQLREEKLDPAEFRWHLETVLATTADHDDDEQSVEELLAGEGVPYPVSTAVLRSRLEALPEHGKELASHGDHCHDGQTSLAEVIAGLPRASALGGALRAATDNRERAVKLPPKRKKADGPAPIYQLKASLRNAKPPIWRRLEVPADLRLSELHELIQLAFGWEDSHLHVFETPYGDFGIRDPDLGFRSERPVTLEQVVGAKDRIRYRYDFGDNWELDILVEKLLDRDADVRYPRCTGGRRAAPPDDCGGIWGYAELVEVLGDPEHPDHEDMLGWLGLDSADQFDPKAFDAAAVTKAFRKMRG
;
A
#
# COMPACT_ATOMS: atom_id res chain seq x y z
N MET A 1 -7.25 43.15 47.52
CA MET A 1 -5.82 43.15 47.91
C MET A 1 -5.13 42.05 47.11
N ALA A 2 -3.99 42.41 46.51
CA ALA A 2 -3.29 41.68 45.47
C ALA A 2 -2.54 40.42 45.93
N ALA A 3 -2.22 39.59 44.95
CA ALA A 3 -1.43 38.37 44.96
C ALA A 3 -0.07 38.46 45.68
N LYS A 4 0.43 37.30 46.12
CA LYS A 4 1.88 37.01 46.14
C LYS A 4 2.17 35.50 46.05
N ARG A 5 2.87 35.16 44.95
CA ARG A 5 3.59 33.93 44.62
C ARG A 5 4.58 33.49 45.71
N LYS A 6 4.86 32.18 45.75
CA LYS A 6 6.13 31.47 46.07
C LYS A 6 5.83 29.96 45.94
N SER A 7 6.61 29.05 45.37
CA SER A 7 7.81 29.01 44.53
C SER A 7 8.03 27.51 44.25
N ARG A 8 8.20 27.11 42.98
CA ARG A 8 8.60 25.76 42.52
C ARG A 8 9.99 25.39 43.06
N PRO A 9 10.28 24.12 43.40
CA PRO A 9 11.65 23.63 43.46
C PRO A 9 12.07 23.04 42.10
N ASP A 10 13.14 23.66 41.58
CA ASP A 10 14.22 23.22 40.71
C ASP A 10 14.09 21.94 39.86
N VAL A 11 14.13 22.20 38.55
CA VAL A 11 14.51 21.29 37.48
C VAL A 11 15.98 20.90 37.67
N VAL A 12 16.24 19.61 37.86
CA VAL A 12 17.61 19.08 37.72
C VAL A 12 17.93 19.02 36.24
N GLU A 13 18.95 19.79 35.88
CA GLU A 13 19.50 19.92 34.54
C GLU A 13 19.93 18.57 33.97
N SER A 14 19.56 18.39 32.70
CA SER A 14 20.08 17.42 31.74
C SER A 14 21.61 17.32 31.83
N THR A 15 22.09 16.20 32.37
CA THR A 15 23.47 15.75 32.15
C THR A 15 23.54 15.14 30.75
N THR A 16 24.16 15.92 29.87
CA THR A 16 24.82 15.53 28.61
C THR A 16 25.05 14.03 28.44
N ALA A 17 24.46 13.49 27.37
CA ALA A 17 24.74 12.17 26.82
C ALA A 17 26.26 11.99 26.62
N SER A 18 26.80 10.94 27.23
CA SER A 18 28.16 10.47 26.93
C SER A 18 28.06 9.25 26.02
N GLY A 19 28.49 9.45 24.77
CA GLY A 19 29.18 8.48 23.91
C GLY A 19 28.49 7.14 23.66
N CYS A 20 27.42 7.12 22.87
CA CYS A 20 27.10 5.93 22.08
C CYS A 20 27.81 6.02 20.72
N THR A 21 28.60 5.00 20.36
CA THR A 21 29.35 4.90 19.10
C THR A 21 28.95 3.60 18.36
N CYS A 22 27.65 3.29 18.31
CA CYS A 22 27.15 2.15 17.54
C CYS A 22 26.53 2.62 16.20
N PRO A 23 26.58 1.81 15.13
CA PRO A 23 26.09 2.19 13.80
C PRO A 23 24.58 2.53 13.77
N ASP A 24 23.80 1.98 14.70
CA ASP A 24 22.34 2.16 14.76
C ASP A 24 21.88 3.41 15.56
N CYS A 25 22.77 4.06 16.34
CA CYS A 25 22.48 5.35 16.97
C CYS A 25 22.88 6.54 16.10
N THR A 26 23.43 6.27 14.92
CA THR A 26 23.72 7.21 13.85
C THR A 26 22.91 6.82 12.62
N GLY A 27 21.59 7.05 12.64
CA GLY A 27 20.94 7.49 11.39
C GLY A 27 21.62 8.79 10.94
N PRO A 28 21.56 9.21 9.66
CA PRO A 28 22.48 10.22 9.14
C PRO A 28 22.43 11.50 9.98
N GLN A 29 23.43 11.64 10.87
CA GLN A 29 23.55 12.79 11.78
C GLN A 29 24.33 13.93 11.12
N ASP A 30 24.91 13.64 9.95
CA ASP A 30 25.52 14.61 9.08
C ASP A 30 24.51 15.04 8.00
N PRO A 31 24.18 16.33 7.89
CA PRO A 31 23.46 16.87 6.73
C PRO A 31 24.03 16.40 5.39
N GLY A 32 25.33 16.07 5.32
CA GLY A 32 25.95 15.46 4.16
C GLY A 32 25.40 14.08 3.78
N GLU A 33 25.18 13.18 4.73
CA GLU A 33 24.69 11.80 4.46
C GLU A 33 23.22 11.79 4.02
N LEU A 34 22.41 12.72 4.52
CA LEU A 34 21.03 12.92 4.06
C LEU A 34 21.01 13.38 2.59
N LEU A 35 21.90 14.32 2.24
CA LEU A 35 22.03 14.81 0.87
C LEU A 35 22.53 13.71 -0.08
N GLU A 36 23.48 12.88 0.36
CA GLU A 36 23.93 11.71 -0.41
C GLU A 36 22.77 10.74 -0.69
N THR A 37 21.94 10.45 0.32
CA THR A 37 20.77 9.58 0.16
C THR A 37 19.76 10.15 -0.86
N ILE A 38 19.54 11.46 -0.82
CA ILE A 38 18.69 12.17 -1.79
C ILE A 38 19.26 12.06 -3.21
N PHE A 39 20.57 12.27 -3.38
CA PHE A 39 21.21 12.20 -4.69
C PHE A 39 21.36 10.76 -5.22
N GLU A 40 21.54 9.77 -4.36
CA GLU A 40 21.50 8.36 -4.74
C GLU A 40 20.12 7.96 -5.27
N SER A 41 19.05 8.42 -4.60
CA SER A 41 17.68 8.19 -5.06
C SER A 41 17.40 8.86 -6.42
N ALA A 42 18.02 10.01 -6.68
CA ALA A 42 17.92 10.74 -7.95
C ALA A 42 18.73 10.11 -9.10
N SER A 43 19.60 9.13 -8.83
CA SER A 43 20.32 8.43 -9.90
C SER A 43 19.39 7.60 -10.79
N ALA A 44 18.34 7.01 -10.21
CA ALA A 44 17.29 6.31 -10.95
C ALA A 44 16.49 7.28 -11.83
N LEU A 45 16.28 8.52 -11.36
CA LEU A 45 15.60 9.57 -12.11
C LEU A 45 16.43 10.06 -13.31
N ALA A 46 17.75 10.13 -13.17
CA ALA A 46 18.64 10.51 -14.27
C ALA A 46 18.58 9.51 -15.44
N ALA A 47 18.34 8.22 -15.14
CA ALA A 47 18.22 7.14 -16.10
C ALA A 47 16.79 6.90 -16.62
N GLU A 48 15.79 7.61 -16.10
CA GLU A 48 14.39 7.44 -16.53
C GLU A 48 14.17 8.03 -17.92
N GLU A 49 13.53 7.26 -18.80
CA GLU A 49 13.28 7.63 -20.19
C GLU A 49 11.79 7.67 -20.53
N ASP A 50 10.92 7.20 -19.65
CA ASP A 50 9.47 7.28 -19.82
C ASP A 50 8.94 8.64 -19.36
N PRO A 51 8.45 9.51 -20.27
CA PRO A 51 7.94 10.83 -19.93
C PRO A 51 6.78 10.79 -18.93
N LEU A 52 5.95 9.74 -18.97
CA LEU A 52 4.83 9.61 -18.03
C LEU A 52 5.34 9.34 -16.61
N ARG A 53 6.33 8.44 -16.46
CA ARG A 53 6.94 8.16 -15.15
C ARG A 53 7.63 9.39 -14.58
N VAL A 54 8.32 10.14 -15.42
CA VAL A 54 8.93 11.41 -14.99
C VAL A 54 7.87 12.38 -14.51
N GLU A 55 6.77 12.56 -15.24
CA GLU A 55 5.71 13.47 -14.83
C GLU A 55 5.05 13.04 -13.52
N LEU A 56 4.81 11.74 -13.33
CA LEU A 56 4.31 11.19 -12.06
C LEU A 56 5.25 11.49 -10.90
N LEU A 57 6.56 11.39 -11.12
CA LEU A 57 7.58 11.75 -10.12
C LEU A 57 7.63 13.26 -9.84
N VAL A 58 7.56 14.10 -10.88
CA VAL A 58 7.53 15.57 -10.77
C VAL A 58 6.31 16.02 -9.96
N VAL A 59 5.12 15.51 -10.31
CA VAL A 59 3.86 15.82 -9.63
C VAL A 59 3.87 15.26 -8.21
N GLY A 60 4.33 14.03 -8.01
CA GLY A 60 4.45 13.42 -6.69
C GLY A 60 5.37 14.21 -5.75
N PHE A 61 6.53 14.63 -6.26
CA PHE A 61 7.46 15.47 -5.52
C PHE A 61 6.84 16.82 -5.15
N ALA A 62 6.10 17.45 -6.08
CA ALA A 62 5.42 18.72 -5.81
C ALA A 62 4.35 18.57 -4.72
N GLN A 63 3.56 17.48 -4.74
CA GLN A 63 2.51 17.20 -3.75
C GLN A 63 3.11 16.92 -2.36
N PHE A 64 4.10 16.04 -2.28
CA PHE A 64 4.75 15.68 -1.02
C PHE A 64 5.29 16.91 -0.25
N GLN A 65 5.90 17.85 -0.97
CA GLN A 65 6.50 19.02 -0.33
C GLN A 65 5.49 20.06 0.18
N GLN A 66 4.22 19.99 -0.21
CA GLN A 66 3.18 20.86 0.36
C GLN A 66 2.99 20.57 1.86
N PHE A 67 3.34 19.37 2.30
CA PHE A 67 3.24 18.92 3.68
C PHE A 67 4.52 19.16 4.50
N VAL A 68 5.56 19.77 3.91
CA VAL A 68 6.84 20.06 4.58
C VAL A 68 6.97 21.57 4.82
N PRO A 69 6.70 22.08 6.04
CA PRO A 69 6.89 23.48 6.37
C PRO A 69 8.35 23.91 6.15
N GLY A 70 8.56 24.99 5.39
CA GLY A 70 9.90 25.53 5.13
C GLY A 70 10.70 24.80 4.05
N ALA A 71 10.05 23.97 3.21
CA ALA A 71 10.71 23.24 2.13
C ALA A 71 11.49 24.14 1.17
N ASP A 72 10.96 25.32 0.83
CA ASP A 72 11.62 26.28 -0.06
C ASP A 72 12.95 26.79 0.52
N GLU A 73 12.98 27.09 1.82
CA GLU A 73 14.18 27.55 2.51
C GLU A 73 15.26 26.46 2.56
N VAL A 74 14.88 25.20 2.80
CA VAL A 74 15.80 24.06 2.81
C VAL A 74 16.36 23.78 1.41
N LEU A 75 15.50 23.83 0.38
CA LEU A 75 15.94 23.63 -1.00
C LEU A 75 16.93 24.70 -1.44
N VAL A 76 16.61 25.98 -1.21
CA VAL A 76 17.46 27.11 -1.60
C VAL A 76 18.73 27.18 -0.74
N GLY A 77 18.63 26.91 0.55
CA GLY A 77 19.73 27.06 1.51
C GLY A 77 20.73 25.92 1.51
N SER A 78 20.29 24.70 1.18
CA SER A 78 21.10 23.49 1.39
C SER A 78 21.15 22.59 0.16
N VAL A 79 20.01 22.17 -0.38
CA VAL A 79 19.96 21.12 -1.42
C VAL A 79 20.49 21.62 -2.76
N ILE A 80 20.03 22.78 -3.24
CA ILE A 80 20.44 23.34 -4.53
C ILE A 80 21.94 23.65 -4.56
N PRO A 81 22.53 24.34 -3.57
CA PRO A 81 23.97 24.57 -3.54
C PRO A 81 24.80 23.28 -3.46
N ALA A 82 24.33 22.27 -2.72
CA ALA A 82 25.02 20.98 -2.62
C ALA A 82 25.01 20.22 -3.95
N ALA A 83 23.87 20.20 -4.64
CA ALA A 83 23.74 19.59 -5.96
C ALA A 83 24.66 20.28 -6.98
N GLU A 84 24.68 21.62 -6.98
CA GLU A 84 25.54 22.40 -7.86
C GLU A 84 27.04 22.15 -7.59
N ALA A 85 27.44 22.03 -6.32
CA ALA A 85 28.82 21.74 -5.95
C ALA A 85 29.27 20.32 -6.36
N ARG A 86 28.34 19.36 -6.36
CA ARG A 86 28.59 17.97 -6.73
C ARG A 86 28.80 17.81 -8.24
N ALA A 87 28.02 18.52 -9.05
CA ALA A 87 28.17 18.60 -10.50
C ALA A 87 28.27 17.23 -11.22
N ASP A 88 27.38 16.29 -10.85
CA ASP A 88 27.21 14.99 -11.52
C ASP A 88 25.78 14.80 -12.07
N GLU A 89 25.56 13.72 -12.82
CA GLU A 89 24.30 13.47 -13.53
C GLU A 89 23.09 13.40 -12.59
N SER A 90 23.25 12.78 -11.40
CA SER A 90 22.21 12.68 -10.37
C SER A 90 21.86 14.04 -9.77
N ALA A 91 22.87 14.89 -9.53
CA ALA A 91 22.67 16.24 -9.03
C ALA A 91 21.96 17.12 -10.08
N LEU A 92 22.34 17.00 -11.36
CA LEU A 92 21.68 17.71 -12.45
C LEU A 92 20.22 17.27 -12.64
N ALA A 93 19.93 15.97 -12.54
CA ALA A 93 18.58 15.43 -12.57
C ALA A 93 17.74 15.95 -11.39
N SER A 94 18.31 16.01 -10.19
CA SER A 94 17.64 16.57 -9.00
C SER A 94 17.29 18.05 -9.18
N LEU A 95 18.22 18.85 -9.71
CA LEU A 95 17.99 20.27 -9.99
C LEU A 95 16.91 20.48 -11.06
N ALA A 96 16.92 19.66 -12.12
CA ALA A 96 15.90 19.68 -13.15
C ALA A 96 14.50 19.30 -12.60
N LEU A 97 14.41 18.31 -11.71
CA LEU A 97 13.16 17.93 -11.04
C LEU A 97 12.62 19.09 -10.21
N ILE A 98 13.46 19.70 -9.36
CA ILE A 98 13.05 20.83 -8.51
C ILE A 98 12.61 22.02 -9.38
N ALA A 99 13.32 22.29 -10.48
CA ALA A 99 12.99 23.37 -11.40
C ALA A 99 11.63 23.19 -12.07
N GLN A 100 11.23 21.94 -12.37
CA GLN A 100 9.91 21.64 -12.97
C GLN A 100 8.79 21.55 -11.93
N ALA A 101 9.07 20.96 -10.76
CA ALA A 101 8.06 20.72 -9.72
C ALA A 101 7.72 21.98 -8.91
N ARG A 102 8.61 22.99 -8.86
CA ARG A 102 8.47 24.17 -8.00
C ARG A 102 8.30 25.45 -8.80
N GLN A 103 7.33 26.25 -8.36
CA GLN A 103 7.25 27.67 -8.72
C GLN A 103 8.02 28.53 -7.70
N GLY A 104 8.19 29.82 -8.00
CA GLY A 104 8.76 30.78 -7.06
C GLY A 104 10.28 30.67 -6.92
N LYS A 105 10.80 30.95 -5.71
CA LYS A 105 12.24 31.16 -5.48
C LYS A 105 13.06 29.87 -5.62
N ALA A 106 12.57 28.75 -5.09
CA ALA A 106 13.28 27.47 -5.17
C ALA A 106 13.37 26.96 -6.62
N GLY A 107 12.25 27.01 -7.37
CA GLY A 107 12.24 26.62 -8.78
C GLY A 107 13.18 27.49 -9.63
N ALA A 108 13.14 28.81 -9.46
CA ALA A 108 14.02 29.73 -10.18
C ALA A 108 15.51 29.51 -9.82
N ALA A 109 15.82 29.23 -8.55
CA ALA A 109 17.18 28.94 -8.11
C ALA A 109 17.71 27.61 -8.69
N ALA A 110 16.87 26.57 -8.70
CA ALA A 110 17.21 25.27 -9.26
C ALA A 110 17.40 25.34 -10.79
N ALA A 111 16.54 26.07 -11.50
CA ALA A 111 16.70 26.31 -12.94
C ALA A 111 18.02 27.02 -13.25
N ALA A 112 18.34 28.09 -12.50
CA ALA A 112 19.59 28.82 -12.68
C ALA A 112 20.83 27.96 -12.36
N ALA A 113 20.77 27.07 -11.37
CA ALA A 113 21.84 26.11 -11.07
C ALA A 113 22.00 25.07 -12.19
N THR A 114 20.88 24.55 -12.70
CA THR A 114 20.85 23.64 -13.85
C THR A 114 21.54 24.28 -15.07
N ASP A 115 21.20 25.53 -15.39
CA ASP A 115 21.76 26.23 -16.54
C ASP A 115 23.28 26.45 -16.40
N ARG A 116 23.77 26.76 -15.19
CA ARG A 116 25.22 26.88 -14.94
C ARG A 116 25.97 25.56 -15.14
N LEU A 117 25.41 24.44 -14.70
CA LEU A 117 26.01 23.12 -14.92
C LEU A 117 26.03 22.73 -16.40
N VAL A 118 24.99 23.12 -17.15
CA VAL A 118 24.94 22.90 -18.61
C VAL A 118 25.94 23.79 -19.34
N GLU A 119 26.08 25.06 -18.96
CA GLU A 119 27.13 25.93 -19.48
C GLU A 119 28.54 25.38 -19.19
N ALA A 120 28.72 24.64 -18.09
CA ALA A 120 29.95 23.94 -17.74
C ALA A 120 30.18 22.64 -18.54
N GLY A 121 29.27 22.27 -19.46
CA GLY A 121 29.42 21.15 -20.38
C GLY A 121 28.66 19.88 -19.98
N MET A 122 27.81 19.93 -18.95
CA MET A 122 26.92 18.81 -18.62
C MET A 122 25.70 18.77 -19.54
N THR A 123 25.11 17.58 -19.71
CA THR A 123 23.92 17.39 -20.55
C THR A 123 22.71 17.15 -19.66
N LYS A 124 21.62 17.90 -19.86
CA LYS A 124 20.36 17.69 -19.12
C LYS A 124 19.78 16.31 -19.49
N PRO A 125 19.06 15.65 -18.56
CA PRO A 125 18.24 14.50 -18.90
C PRO A 125 17.24 14.85 -20.02
N ALA A 126 16.93 13.89 -20.89
CA ALA A 126 16.04 14.14 -22.04
C ALA A 126 14.65 14.65 -21.63
N TRP A 127 14.15 14.19 -20.48
CA TRP A 127 12.87 14.61 -19.90
C TRP A 127 12.90 16.02 -19.28
N ALA A 128 14.07 16.63 -19.12
CA ALA A 128 14.21 17.98 -18.60
C ALA A 128 13.99 19.07 -19.66
N GLU A 129 13.85 18.67 -20.93
CA GLU A 129 13.46 19.56 -22.01
C GLU A 129 11.94 19.80 -22.02
N PRO A 130 11.47 20.96 -22.54
CA PRO A 130 10.04 21.28 -22.57
C PRO A 130 9.23 20.20 -23.29
N ALA A 131 8.19 19.68 -22.63
CA ALA A 131 7.33 18.65 -23.20
C ALA A 131 6.50 19.19 -24.38
N GLU A 132 6.37 18.38 -25.43
CA GLU A 132 5.41 18.61 -26.50
C GLU A 132 3.97 18.51 -25.95
N PRO A 133 3.01 19.28 -26.51
CA PRO A 133 1.63 19.27 -26.03
C PRO A 133 1.00 17.89 -26.16
N VAL A 134 0.14 17.55 -25.19
CA VAL A 134 -0.57 16.28 -25.17
C VAL A 134 -1.51 16.17 -26.37
N MET A 135 -1.37 15.09 -27.14
CA MET A 135 -2.23 14.82 -28.29
C MET A 135 -3.32 13.81 -27.96
N ALA A 136 -4.53 14.07 -28.44
CA ALA A 136 -5.70 13.23 -28.25
C ALA A 136 -5.66 11.94 -29.07
N GLY A 137 -6.04 10.82 -28.45
CA GLY A 137 -6.16 9.49 -29.07
C GLY A 137 -7.60 8.97 -29.11
N ASP A 138 -7.78 7.66 -28.96
CA ASP A 138 -9.09 7.00 -28.91
C ASP A 138 -9.68 7.06 -27.49
N TYR A 139 -10.99 7.33 -27.39
CA TYR A 139 -11.73 7.41 -26.13
C TYR A 139 -12.87 6.41 -26.11
N ARG A 140 -12.93 5.61 -25.04
CA ARG A 140 -13.94 4.57 -24.86
C ARG A 140 -14.51 4.62 -23.45
N ARG A 141 -15.76 4.20 -23.33
CA ARG A 141 -16.40 3.94 -22.05
C ARG A 141 -17.04 2.56 -22.07
N LEU A 142 -16.79 1.78 -21.03
CA LEU A 142 -17.55 0.59 -20.71
C LEU A 142 -18.57 0.96 -19.64
N VAL A 143 -19.84 0.64 -19.84
CA VAL A 143 -20.90 0.87 -18.85
C VAL A 143 -21.63 -0.43 -18.60
N ASP A 144 -21.91 -0.75 -17.34
CA ASP A 144 -22.81 -1.85 -17.02
C ASP A 144 -24.23 -1.55 -17.54
N THR A 145 -24.91 -2.59 -18.02
CA THR A 145 -26.34 -2.59 -18.29
C THR A 145 -27.22 -2.03 -17.17
N ASP A 146 -26.81 -2.19 -15.91
CA ASP A 146 -27.54 -1.66 -14.76
C ASP A 146 -27.26 -0.16 -14.53
N GLY A 147 -26.26 0.41 -15.21
CA GLY A 147 -25.93 1.83 -15.14
C GLY A 147 -25.30 2.26 -13.82
N GLU A 148 -24.85 1.30 -13.01
CA GLU A 148 -24.28 1.53 -11.68
C GLU A 148 -22.76 1.77 -11.73
N PHE A 149 -22.09 1.37 -12.81
CA PHE A 149 -20.64 1.47 -12.92
C PHE A 149 -20.20 1.81 -14.35
N ALA A 150 -19.10 2.57 -14.46
CA ALA A 150 -18.45 2.85 -15.72
C ALA A 150 -16.91 2.82 -15.62
N VAL A 151 -16.26 2.36 -16.69
CA VAL A 151 -14.81 2.48 -16.89
C VAL A 151 -14.53 3.31 -18.12
N PHE A 152 -13.72 4.33 -17.97
CA PHE A 152 -13.29 5.24 -19.02
C PHE A 152 -11.86 4.94 -19.43
N PHE A 153 -11.63 4.97 -20.74
CA PHE A 153 -10.35 4.70 -21.37
C PHE A 153 -10.01 5.86 -22.28
N GLY A 154 -8.90 6.56 -22.03
CA GLY A 154 -8.44 7.65 -22.88
C GLY A 154 -7.00 7.44 -23.30
N ALA A 155 -6.74 7.40 -24.61
CA ALA A 155 -5.38 7.37 -25.13
C ALA A 155 -4.85 8.80 -25.32
N PHE A 156 -3.61 9.01 -24.91
CA PHE A 156 -2.90 10.27 -24.98
C PHE A 156 -1.50 10.07 -25.57
N SER A 157 -0.90 11.13 -26.10
CA SER A 157 0.52 11.13 -26.46
C SER A 157 1.23 12.28 -25.77
N LEU A 158 2.37 11.99 -25.15
CA LEU A 158 3.28 12.95 -24.51
C LEU A 158 4.69 12.73 -25.06
N ALA A 159 5.31 13.78 -25.60
CA ALA A 159 6.67 13.74 -26.15
C ALA A 159 6.92 12.55 -27.12
N GLY A 160 5.94 12.26 -27.99
CA GLY A 160 6.00 11.16 -28.97
C GLY A 160 5.76 9.75 -28.41
N ARG A 161 5.68 9.56 -27.09
CA ARG A 161 5.20 8.30 -26.48
C ARG A 161 3.69 8.34 -26.32
N ARG A 162 3.05 7.18 -26.33
CA ARG A 162 1.59 7.04 -26.17
C ARG A 162 1.28 6.24 -24.92
N HIS A 163 0.35 6.74 -24.13
CA HIS A 163 -0.14 6.08 -22.92
C HIS A 163 -1.67 6.13 -22.88
N ALA A 164 -2.27 5.28 -22.07
CA ALA A 164 -3.69 5.29 -21.77
C ALA A 164 -3.91 5.76 -20.32
N ALA A 165 -4.98 6.50 -20.08
CA ALA A 165 -5.56 6.68 -18.76
C ALA A 165 -6.79 5.78 -18.65
N VAL A 166 -6.89 5.06 -17.53
CA VAL A 166 -8.04 4.25 -17.15
C VAL A 166 -8.65 4.90 -15.91
N VAL A 167 -9.95 5.19 -15.97
CA VAL A 167 -10.67 5.83 -14.85
C VAL A 167 -11.93 5.05 -14.54
N GLU A 168 -12.06 4.62 -13.30
CA GLU A 168 -13.18 3.84 -12.80
C GLU A 168 -14.12 4.73 -12.02
N VAL A 169 -15.41 4.59 -12.31
CA VAL A 169 -16.44 5.45 -11.76
C VAL A 169 -17.58 4.57 -11.24
N ASP A 170 -17.84 4.70 -9.95
CA ASP A 170 -19.09 4.23 -9.36
C ASP A 170 -20.14 5.32 -9.58
N LEU A 171 -21.20 4.99 -10.31
CA LEU A 171 -22.25 5.94 -10.71
C LEU A 171 -23.33 6.11 -9.62
N VAL A 172 -23.30 5.30 -8.55
CA VAL A 172 -24.31 5.31 -7.48
C VAL A 172 -23.64 5.56 -6.13
N PRO A 173 -24.20 6.41 -5.24
CA PRO A 173 -25.46 7.16 -5.38
C PRO A 173 -25.35 8.43 -6.24
N CYS A 174 -24.14 8.95 -6.46
CA CYS A 174 -23.93 10.29 -7.04
C CYS A 174 -22.85 10.37 -8.13
N GLY A 175 -22.06 9.32 -8.37
CA GLY A 175 -20.93 9.38 -9.29
C GLY A 175 -19.62 9.80 -8.60
N HIS A 176 -18.74 8.87 -8.26
CA HIS A 176 -17.40 9.18 -7.74
C HIS A 176 -16.32 8.33 -8.42
N VAL A 177 -15.10 8.87 -8.48
CA VAL A 177 -13.95 8.13 -9.01
C VAL A 177 -13.48 7.13 -7.97
N VAL A 178 -13.53 5.84 -8.33
CA VAL A 178 -13.02 4.73 -7.51
C VAL A 178 -11.52 4.57 -7.74
N GLY A 179 -11.06 4.83 -8.96
CA GLY A 179 -9.66 4.67 -9.28
C GLY A 179 -9.22 5.34 -10.58
N ILE A 180 -7.96 5.76 -10.59
CA ILE A 180 -7.21 6.23 -11.76
C ILE A 180 -5.96 5.37 -11.89
N ALA A 181 -5.66 4.94 -13.10
CA ALA A 181 -4.42 4.28 -13.47
C ALA A 181 -3.97 4.72 -14.85
N PHE A 182 -2.70 4.51 -15.15
CA PHE A 182 -2.15 4.72 -16.49
C PHE A 182 -1.72 3.38 -17.11
N SER A 183 -1.58 3.30 -18.43
CA SER A 183 -1.07 2.10 -19.11
C SER A 183 -0.35 2.43 -20.41
N ASP A 184 0.41 1.49 -20.97
CA ASP A 184 0.86 1.61 -22.35
C ASP A 184 -0.35 1.51 -23.29
N VAL A 185 -0.41 2.37 -24.30
CA VAL A 185 -1.56 2.41 -25.22
C VAL A 185 -1.76 1.09 -25.98
N SER A 186 -0.70 0.29 -26.15
CA SER A 186 -0.76 -1.00 -26.84
C SER A 186 -1.51 -2.06 -26.05
N GLU A 187 -1.62 -1.91 -24.73
CA GLU A 187 -2.36 -2.82 -23.85
C GLU A 187 -3.86 -2.48 -23.79
N LEU A 188 -4.27 -1.34 -24.35
CA LEU A 188 -5.63 -0.81 -24.21
C LEU A 188 -6.73 -1.78 -24.68
N ASP A 189 -6.50 -2.47 -25.80
CA ASP A 189 -7.47 -3.43 -26.33
C ASP A 189 -7.54 -4.72 -25.49
N GLU A 190 -6.42 -5.13 -24.89
CA GLU A 190 -6.35 -6.27 -23.97
C GLU A 190 -7.07 -5.92 -22.67
N LEU A 191 -6.81 -4.74 -22.10
CA LEU A 191 -7.48 -4.23 -20.90
C LEU A 191 -9.01 -4.14 -21.10
N VAL A 192 -9.46 -3.61 -22.22
CA VAL A 192 -10.90 -3.59 -22.54
C VAL A 192 -11.46 -5.02 -22.60
N ALA A 193 -10.76 -5.96 -23.25
CA ALA A 193 -11.20 -7.35 -23.34
C ALA A 193 -11.25 -8.07 -21.98
N ASP A 194 -10.28 -7.79 -21.11
CA ASP A 194 -10.21 -8.35 -19.75
C ASP A 194 -11.37 -7.83 -18.89
N CYS A 195 -11.63 -6.52 -18.88
CA CYS A 195 -12.81 -5.95 -18.22
C CYS A 195 -14.12 -6.59 -18.71
N MET A 196 -14.29 -6.74 -20.02
CA MET A 196 -15.50 -7.35 -20.59
C MET A 196 -15.65 -8.81 -20.17
N THR A 197 -14.54 -9.55 -20.07
CA THR A 197 -14.53 -10.96 -19.66
C THR A 197 -14.87 -11.13 -18.18
N GLU A 198 -14.34 -10.27 -17.33
CA GLU A 198 -14.60 -10.31 -15.89
C GLU A 198 -16.06 -9.99 -15.56
N PHE A 199 -16.66 -8.93 -16.14
CA PHE A 199 -18.07 -8.61 -15.92
C PHE A 199 -18.98 -9.73 -16.41
N ALA A 200 -18.65 -10.33 -17.55
CA ALA A 200 -19.38 -11.47 -18.07
C ALA A 200 -19.32 -12.69 -17.14
N ALA A 201 -18.20 -12.91 -16.44
CA ALA A 201 -18.06 -13.99 -15.46
C ALA A 201 -18.91 -13.76 -14.19
N GLU A 202 -19.18 -12.51 -13.86
CA GLU A 202 -20.04 -12.09 -12.73
C GLU A 202 -21.54 -12.05 -13.11
N GLY A 203 -21.84 -12.22 -14.39
CA GLY A 203 -23.21 -12.25 -14.92
C GLY A 203 -23.77 -10.87 -15.29
N SER A 204 -22.94 -9.84 -15.26
CA SER A 204 -23.26 -8.49 -15.75
C SER A 204 -22.87 -8.36 -17.23
N GLN A 205 -23.55 -7.47 -17.94
CA GLN A 205 -23.24 -7.17 -19.34
C GLN A 205 -22.68 -5.76 -19.44
N LEU A 206 -21.46 -5.63 -19.92
CA LEU A 206 -20.90 -4.34 -20.28
C LEU A 206 -21.23 -3.96 -21.72
N ARG A 207 -21.48 -2.67 -21.93
CA ARG A 207 -21.59 -2.07 -23.26
C ARG A 207 -20.41 -1.14 -23.48
N GLU A 208 -19.67 -1.39 -24.55
CA GLU A 208 -18.62 -0.48 -25.03
C GLU A 208 -19.24 0.64 -25.88
N GLU A 209 -18.86 1.88 -25.56
CA GLU A 209 -19.20 3.08 -26.28
C GLU A 209 -17.93 3.83 -26.66
N LYS A 210 -17.88 4.32 -27.90
CA LYS A 210 -16.86 5.29 -28.31
C LYS A 210 -17.34 6.68 -27.96
N LEU A 211 -16.47 7.47 -27.34
CA LEU A 211 -16.75 8.84 -26.96
C LEU A 211 -15.98 9.80 -27.87
N ASP A 212 -16.57 10.95 -28.15
CA ASP A 212 -15.77 12.06 -28.69
C ASP A 212 -14.90 12.68 -27.57
N PRO A 213 -13.81 13.41 -27.91
CA PRO A 213 -12.89 13.93 -26.92
C PRO A 213 -13.52 14.94 -25.95
N ALA A 214 -14.52 15.71 -26.40
CA ALA A 214 -15.20 16.68 -25.55
C ALA A 214 -16.16 15.97 -24.59
N GLU A 215 -16.89 14.96 -25.08
CA GLU A 215 -17.75 14.11 -24.24
C GLU A 215 -16.93 13.37 -23.16
N PHE A 216 -15.77 12.82 -23.52
CA PHE A 216 -14.87 12.17 -22.58
C PHE A 216 -14.40 13.14 -21.49
N ARG A 217 -13.96 14.34 -21.88
CA ARG A 217 -13.56 15.40 -20.96
C ARG A 217 -14.68 15.76 -19.99
N TRP A 218 -15.85 16.05 -20.51
CA TRP A 218 -17.00 16.48 -19.72
C TRP A 218 -17.43 15.45 -18.68
N HIS A 219 -17.47 14.17 -19.06
CA HIS A 219 -17.82 13.09 -18.13
C HIS A 219 -16.85 13.01 -16.96
N LEU A 220 -15.54 13.02 -17.22
CA LEU A 220 -14.54 12.88 -16.16
C LEU A 220 -14.40 14.14 -15.31
N GLU A 221 -14.50 15.34 -15.88
CA GLU A 221 -14.52 16.59 -15.09
C GLU A 221 -15.72 16.64 -14.14
N THR A 222 -16.89 16.16 -14.58
CA THR A 222 -18.09 16.10 -13.74
C THR A 222 -17.90 15.18 -12.55
N VAL A 223 -17.40 13.96 -12.78
CA VAL A 223 -17.20 12.97 -11.70
C VAL A 223 -16.07 13.41 -10.75
N LEU A 224 -14.98 13.98 -11.28
CA LEU A 224 -13.89 14.50 -10.45
C LEU A 224 -14.34 15.66 -9.54
N ALA A 225 -15.27 16.49 -10.01
CA ALA A 225 -15.85 17.55 -9.19
C ALA A 225 -16.70 16.96 -8.06
N THR A 226 -17.56 15.98 -8.35
CA THR A 226 -18.38 15.30 -7.33
C THR A 226 -17.52 14.54 -6.31
N THR A 227 -16.41 13.92 -6.75
CA THR A 227 -15.49 13.21 -5.84
C THR A 227 -14.80 14.17 -4.88
N ALA A 228 -14.39 15.35 -5.35
CA ALA A 228 -13.78 16.37 -4.49
C ALA A 228 -14.72 16.89 -3.39
N ASP A 229 -16.04 16.90 -3.63
CA ASP A 229 -17.04 17.26 -2.63
C ASP A 229 -17.23 16.16 -1.55
N HIS A 230 -16.78 14.93 -1.82
CA HIS A 230 -16.81 13.80 -0.87
C HIS A 230 -15.51 13.63 -0.07
N ASP A 231 -14.37 14.07 -0.61
CA ASP A 231 -13.02 13.89 -0.05
C ASP A 231 -12.57 15.04 0.89
N ASP A 232 -13.48 15.79 1.50
CA ASP A 232 -13.16 16.96 2.35
C ASP A 232 -12.61 16.58 3.75
N ASP A 233 -12.23 15.31 3.95
CA ASP A 233 -11.50 14.82 5.12
C ASP A 233 -9.98 14.94 4.89
N GLU A 234 -9.26 15.56 5.84
CA GLU A 234 -7.82 15.85 5.78
C GLU A 234 -6.98 14.60 5.48
N GLN A 235 -6.56 14.43 4.21
CA GLN A 235 -5.62 13.38 3.82
C GLN A 235 -4.29 13.53 4.55
N SER A 236 -3.83 12.45 5.17
CA SER A 236 -2.60 12.45 5.96
C SER A 236 -1.36 12.14 5.11
N VAL A 237 -0.20 12.63 5.53
CA VAL A 237 1.12 12.31 4.92
C VAL A 237 1.38 10.80 4.93
N GLU A 238 0.78 10.09 5.87
CA GLU A 238 0.90 8.64 6.05
C GLU A 238 0.15 7.89 4.94
N GLU A 239 -1.03 8.36 4.51
CA GLU A 239 -1.77 7.80 3.37
C GLU A 239 -1.08 8.02 2.01
N LEU A 240 -0.35 9.13 1.84
CA LEU A 240 0.44 9.41 0.64
C LEU A 240 1.68 8.52 0.49
N LEU A 241 2.18 7.95 1.60
CA LEU A 241 3.42 7.17 1.64
C LEU A 241 3.18 5.65 1.89
N ALA A 242 1.97 5.24 2.28
CA ALA A 242 1.66 3.87 2.71
C ALA A 242 1.20 2.91 1.59
N GLY A 243 0.92 3.37 0.38
CA GLY A 243 0.43 2.53 -0.73
C GLY A 243 1.50 2.13 -1.75
N GLU A 244 1.45 0.91 -2.28
CA GLU A 244 2.20 0.52 -3.49
C GLU A 244 1.41 0.94 -4.74
N GLY A 245 1.64 2.16 -5.21
CA GLY A 245 1.01 2.70 -6.42
C GLY A 245 1.22 4.20 -6.55
N VAL A 246 0.73 4.80 -7.63
CA VAL A 246 0.70 6.27 -7.74
C VAL A 246 -0.37 6.81 -6.79
N PRO A 247 -0.03 7.67 -5.82
CA PRO A 247 -1.03 8.20 -4.88
C PRO A 247 -2.17 8.91 -5.60
N TYR A 248 -3.39 8.78 -5.08
CA TYR A 248 -4.59 9.31 -5.73
C TYR A 248 -4.50 10.82 -6.10
N PRO A 249 -3.96 11.72 -5.24
CA PRO A 249 -3.77 13.13 -5.61
C PRO A 249 -2.81 13.32 -6.80
N VAL A 250 -1.79 12.49 -6.90
CA VAL A 250 -0.81 12.52 -8.00
C VAL A 250 -1.47 12.06 -9.29
N SER A 251 -2.19 10.93 -9.26
CA SER A 251 -2.89 10.40 -10.43
C SER A 251 -3.99 11.34 -10.93
N THR A 252 -4.71 12.01 -10.01
CA THR A 252 -5.75 13.00 -10.32
C THR A 252 -5.16 14.25 -10.97
N ALA A 253 -4.05 14.76 -10.45
CA ALA A 253 -3.38 15.93 -11.03
C ALA A 253 -2.89 15.65 -12.46
N VAL A 254 -2.28 14.48 -12.70
CA VAL A 254 -1.87 14.08 -14.06
C VAL A 254 -3.09 13.90 -14.97
N LEU A 255 -4.16 13.25 -14.51
CA LEU A 255 -5.39 13.09 -15.28
C LEU A 255 -5.98 14.45 -15.69
N ARG A 256 -6.09 15.41 -14.76
CA ARG A 256 -6.59 16.77 -15.06
C ARG A 256 -5.77 17.45 -16.16
N SER A 257 -4.44 17.36 -16.10
CA SER A 257 -3.57 17.87 -17.17
C SER A 257 -3.91 17.26 -18.54
N ARG A 258 -4.30 15.99 -18.60
CA ARG A 258 -4.74 15.34 -19.84
C ARG A 258 -6.10 15.84 -20.33
N LEU A 259 -7.03 16.06 -19.41
CA LEU A 259 -8.37 16.57 -19.73
C LEU A 259 -8.32 18.02 -20.25
N GLU A 260 -7.45 18.85 -19.70
CA GLU A 260 -7.23 20.24 -20.15
C GLU A 260 -6.77 20.33 -21.62
N ALA A 261 -6.08 19.29 -22.12
CA ALA A 261 -5.67 19.22 -23.52
C ALA A 261 -6.81 18.89 -24.49
N LEU A 262 -7.98 18.47 -23.99
CA LEU A 262 -9.14 18.11 -24.81
C LEU A 262 -10.09 19.31 -25.01
N PRO A 263 -10.89 19.34 -26.09
CA PRO A 263 -11.85 20.43 -26.31
C PRO A 263 -12.91 20.47 -25.19
N GLU A 264 -13.32 21.66 -24.78
CA GLU A 264 -14.46 21.83 -23.87
C GLU A 264 -15.77 21.36 -24.52
N HIS A 265 -16.60 20.67 -23.75
CA HIS A 265 -17.94 20.30 -24.18
C HIS A 265 -18.91 21.46 -23.92
N GLY A 266 -19.76 21.81 -24.89
CA GLY A 266 -20.70 22.94 -24.79
C GLY A 266 -21.89 22.78 -23.83
N LYS A 267 -21.84 21.82 -22.88
CA LYS A 267 -22.85 21.67 -21.81
C LYS A 267 -22.24 22.22 -20.51
N GLU A 268 -22.96 23.11 -19.82
CA GLU A 268 -22.54 23.61 -18.51
C GLU A 268 -22.38 22.47 -17.50
N LEU A 269 -21.33 22.55 -16.68
CA LEU A 269 -21.14 21.68 -15.51
C LEU A 269 -22.34 21.89 -14.58
N ALA A 270 -23.01 20.82 -14.16
CA ALA A 270 -24.17 20.95 -13.30
C ALA A 270 -23.75 21.60 -11.96
N SER A 271 -24.35 22.73 -11.59
CA SER A 271 -24.15 23.32 -10.27
C SER A 271 -24.79 22.40 -9.23
N HIS A 272 -24.02 21.86 -8.30
CA HIS A 272 -24.56 21.08 -7.19
C HIS A 272 -25.53 21.94 -6.37
N GLY A 273 -26.80 21.53 -6.37
CA GLY A 273 -27.84 22.07 -5.51
C GLY A 273 -27.72 21.47 -4.12
N ASP A 274 -27.92 22.33 -3.12
CA ASP A 274 -27.80 22.19 -1.67
C ASP A 274 -28.67 21.08 -1.03
N HIS A 275 -28.57 19.83 -1.51
CA HIS A 275 -29.42 18.71 -1.09
C HIS A 275 -28.59 17.50 -0.67
N CYS A 276 -27.77 17.69 0.35
CA CYS A 276 -27.27 16.60 1.19
C CYS A 276 -27.68 16.87 2.65
N HIS A 277 -28.93 16.60 3.02
CA HIS A 277 -29.28 16.23 4.40
C HIS A 277 -30.65 15.55 4.55
N ASP A 278 -30.66 14.65 5.53
CA ASP A 278 -31.76 14.01 6.28
C ASP A 278 -32.62 12.92 5.61
N GLY A 279 -32.35 11.68 6.01
CA GLY A 279 -33.25 10.54 5.82
C GLY A 279 -32.84 9.35 6.69
N GLN A 280 -33.29 9.32 7.94
CA GLN A 280 -33.23 8.13 8.79
C GLN A 280 -33.85 6.93 8.06
N THR A 281 -33.04 5.92 7.76
CA THR A 281 -33.53 4.61 7.31
C THR A 281 -32.93 3.55 8.22
N SER A 282 -33.79 2.74 8.84
CA SER A 282 -33.39 1.83 9.91
C SER A 282 -32.61 0.62 9.39
N LEU A 283 -31.66 0.15 10.21
CA LEU A 283 -30.77 -1.01 10.02
C LEU A 283 -31.50 -2.32 9.63
N ALA A 284 -32.82 -2.39 9.78
CA ALA A 284 -33.62 -3.58 9.46
C ALA A 284 -34.12 -3.66 7.99
N GLU A 285 -34.13 -2.55 7.24
CA GLU A 285 -34.50 -2.57 5.80
C GLU A 285 -33.30 -2.79 4.87
N VAL A 286 -32.08 -2.45 5.32
CA VAL A 286 -30.82 -2.69 4.59
C VAL A 286 -30.45 -4.19 4.55
N ILE A 287 -30.88 -4.95 5.55
CA ILE A 287 -30.57 -6.39 5.69
C ILE A 287 -31.46 -7.29 4.81
N ALA A 288 -32.49 -6.75 4.15
CA ALA A 288 -33.47 -7.54 3.40
C ALA A 288 -33.29 -7.57 1.86
N GLY A 289 -32.17 -7.09 1.32
CA GLY A 289 -32.02 -6.84 -0.13
C GLY A 289 -30.76 -7.34 -0.87
N LEU A 290 -30.00 -8.30 -0.33
CA LEU A 290 -28.88 -8.98 -1.04
C LEU A 290 -29.17 -9.27 -2.55
N PRO A 291 -28.17 -9.56 -3.42
CA PRO A 291 -26.93 -8.87 -3.84
C PRO A 291 -26.83 -8.72 -5.40
N ARG A 292 -25.94 -7.86 -5.96
CA ARG A 292 -25.24 -8.02 -7.28
C ARG A 292 -24.39 -6.80 -7.67
N ALA A 293 -23.30 -7.09 -8.42
CA ALA A 293 -22.31 -6.20 -9.07
C ALA A 293 -21.50 -5.29 -8.10
N SER A 294 -20.19 -5.04 -8.24
CA SER A 294 -19.24 -5.18 -9.34
C SER A 294 -17.83 -5.36 -8.73
N ALA A 295 -17.15 -6.47 -9.04
CA ALA A 295 -15.77 -6.74 -8.64
C ALA A 295 -14.77 -6.33 -9.73
N LEU A 296 -14.95 -5.14 -10.32
CA LEU A 296 -14.44 -4.87 -11.66
C LEU A 296 -13.66 -3.58 -11.93
N GLY A 297 -13.13 -2.98 -10.88
CA GLY A 297 -12.00 -2.07 -11.00
C GLY A 297 -10.63 -2.77 -10.89
N GLY A 298 -10.57 -3.89 -10.17
CA GLY A 298 -9.30 -4.45 -9.69
C GLY A 298 -8.39 -5.14 -10.72
N ALA A 299 -8.74 -5.15 -12.00
CA ALA A 299 -7.98 -5.86 -13.05
C ALA A 299 -7.19 -4.94 -13.98
N LEU A 300 -7.50 -3.64 -14.03
CA LEU A 300 -6.81 -2.71 -14.93
C LEU A 300 -5.72 -1.87 -14.29
N ARG A 301 -5.77 -1.68 -12.97
CA ARG A 301 -4.72 -0.95 -12.23
C ARG A 301 -3.39 -1.73 -12.13
N ALA A 302 -3.41 -3.03 -12.40
CA ALA A 302 -2.22 -3.89 -12.45
C ALA A 302 -1.34 -3.69 -13.72
N ALA A 303 -1.68 -2.74 -14.62
CA ALA A 303 -1.04 -2.59 -15.92
C ALA A 303 0.05 -1.51 -16.02
N THR A 304 0.31 -0.69 -15.00
CA THR A 304 1.54 0.13 -14.95
C THR A 304 2.31 0.00 -13.65
N ASP A 305 3.55 -0.45 -13.81
CA ASP A 305 4.63 -0.40 -12.83
C ASP A 305 4.51 -1.26 -11.57
N ASN A 306 4.57 -2.58 -11.76
CA ASN A 306 5.80 -3.32 -11.43
C ASN A 306 5.82 -4.70 -12.13
N ARG A 307 6.19 -4.74 -13.42
CA ARG A 307 6.49 -6.02 -14.10
C ARG A 307 7.94 -6.43 -13.88
N GLU A 308 8.31 -6.73 -12.63
CA GLU A 308 8.95 -8.04 -12.46
C GLU A 308 7.85 -9.07 -12.74
N ARG A 309 7.86 -9.62 -13.97
CA ARG A 309 6.93 -10.67 -14.44
C ARG A 309 6.40 -11.50 -13.26
N ALA A 310 5.11 -11.37 -12.95
CA ALA A 310 4.44 -12.23 -11.97
C ALA A 310 4.84 -13.69 -12.26
N VAL A 311 5.69 -14.24 -11.40
CA VAL A 311 6.32 -15.53 -11.69
C VAL A 311 5.20 -16.56 -11.72
N LYS A 312 5.06 -17.25 -12.86
CA LYS A 312 4.00 -18.22 -13.06
C LYS A 312 4.09 -19.31 -11.99
N LEU A 313 2.99 -19.51 -11.26
CA LEU A 313 2.93 -20.54 -10.23
C LEU A 313 3.13 -21.94 -10.84
N PRO A 314 3.80 -22.85 -10.12
CA PRO A 314 3.84 -24.26 -10.47
C PRO A 314 2.41 -24.84 -10.62
N PRO A 315 2.22 -25.85 -11.49
CA PRO A 315 0.91 -26.49 -11.64
C PRO A 315 0.49 -27.19 -10.33
N LYS A 316 -0.79 -27.11 -10.00
CA LYS A 316 -1.35 -27.83 -8.84
C LYS A 316 -1.26 -29.34 -9.03
N ARG A 317 -1.11 -30.05 -7.91
CA ARG A 317 -1.30 -31.50 -7.84
C ARG A 317 -2.68 -31.89 -8.38
N LYS A 318 -2.73 -33.00 -9.13
CA LYS A 318 -3.98 -33.54 -9.67
C LYS A 318 -4.59 -34.51 -8.67
N LYS A 319 -5.93 -34.64 -8.69
CA LYS A 319 -6.63 -35.64 -7.86
C LYS A 319 -6.12 -37.08 -8.07
N ALA A 320 -5.56 -37.39 -9.24
CA ALA A 320 -4.99 -38.70 -9.55
C ALA A 320 -3.69 -39.01 -8.80
N ASP A 321 -2.99 -38.01 -8.25
CA ASP A 321 -1.70 -38.17 -7.57
C ASP A 321 -1.85 -38.71 -6.13
N GLY A 322 -3.08 -38.96 -5.69
CA GLY A 322 -3.39 -39.40 -4.33
C GLY A 322 -3.37 -38.24 -3.31
N PRO A 323 -3.55 -38.55 -2.02
CA PRO A 323 -3.57 -37.54 -0.96
C PRO A 323 -2.23 -36.81 -0.87
N ALA A 324 -2.28 -35.50 -0.60
CA ALA A 324 -1.08 -34.69 -0.46
C ALA A 324 -0.23 -35.15 0.75
N PRO A 325 1.11 -35.02 0.65
CA PRO A 325 2.00 -35.22 1.80
C PRO A 325 1.74 -34.16 2.87
N ILE A 326 2.33 -34.34 4.04
CA ILE A 326 2.20 -33.42 5.17
C ILE A 326 3.45 -32.55 5.27
N TYR A 327 3.26 -31.24 5.30
CA TYR A 327 4.31 -30.28 5.62
C TYR A 327 4.35 -30.09 7.14
N GLN A 328 5.53 -30.28 7.73
CA GLN A 328 5.84 -29.82 9.09
C GLN A 328 6.38 -28.39 8.98
N LEU A 329 5.53 -27.42 9.30
CA LEU A 329 5.84 -26.00 9.29
C LEU A 329 6.33 -25.54 10.65
N LYS A 330 7.25 -24.59 10.67
CA LYS A 330 7.56 -23.77 11.85
C LYS A 330 7.30 -22.30 11.50
N ALA A 331 6.25 -21.73 12.09
CA ALA A 331 5.94 -20.30 12.01
C ALA A 331 6.61 -19.59 13.21
N SER A 332 7.54 -18.68 12.94
CA SER A 332 8.31 -17.97 13.98
C SER A 332 8.07 -16.48 13.89
N LEU A 333 7.68 -15.84 14.99
CA LEU A 333 7.52 -14.39 15.05
C LEU A 333 8.89 -13.73 14.99
N ARG A 334 9.08 -12.83 14.02
CA ARG A 334 10.33 -12.09 13.85
C ARG A 334 10.52 -11.11 15.00
N ASN A 335 11.77 -10.81 15.30
CA ASN A 335 12.21 -9.86 16.33
C ASN A 335 11.81 -10.20 17.79
N ALA A 336 11.00 -11.22 18.02
CA ALA A 336 10.63 -11.69 19.35
C ALA A 336 11.81 -12.28 20.12
N LYS A 337 12.13 -11.68 21.27
CA LYS A 337 13.17 -12.15 22.20
C LYS A 337 12.58 -12.25 23.61
N PRO A 338 12.49 -13.45 24.22
CA PRO A 338 12.83 -14.77 23.66
C PRO A 338 11.90 -15.23 22.53
N PRO A 339 12.32 -16.20 21.68
CA PRO A 339 11.56 -16.57 20.47
C PRO A 339 10.15 -17.09 20.75
N ILE A 340 9.18 -16.58 20.00
CA ILE A 340 7.78 -17.03 19.96
C ILE A 340 7.57 -17.78 18.63
N TRP A 341 7.07 -19.01 18.69
CA TRP A 341 6.85 -19.82 17.48
C TRP A 341 5.81 -20.92 17.68
N ARG A 342 5.31 -21.44 16.55
CA ARG A 342 4.36 -22.55 16.45
C ARG A 342 4.86 -23.58 15.43
N ARG A 343 4.65 -24.87 15.70
CA ARG A 343 4.95 -25.96 14.76
C ARG A 343 3.66 -26.66 14.38
N LEU A 344 3.34 -26.58 13.10
CA LEU A 344 2.09 -27.04 12.52
C LEU A 344 2.38 -28.19 11.55
N GLU A 345 1.51 -29.19 11.54
CA GLU A 345 1.51 -30.23 10.51
C GLU A 345 0.23 -30.08 9.68
N VAL A 346 0.41 -29.73 8.41
CA VAL A 346 -0.67 -29.41 7.48
C VAL A 346 -0.52 -30.17 6.17
N PRO A 347 -1.61 -30.46 5.44
CA PRO A 347 -1.52 -30.97 4.07
C PRO A 347 -0.75 -29.99 3.17
N ALA A 348 0.10 -30.49 2.29
CA ALA A 348 0.86 -29.64 1.36
C ALA A 348 -0.05 -28.92 0.34
N ASP A 349 -1.22 -29.48 0.05
CA ASP A 349 -2.25 -28.89 -0.81
C ASP A 349 -3.21 -27.94 -0.08
N LEU A 350 -2.92 -27.60 1.19
CA LEU A 350 -3.66 -26.60 1.96
C LEU A 350 -3.61 -25.24 1.24
N ARG A 351 -4.75 -24.56 1.15
CA ARG A 351 -4.80 -23.21 0.57
C ARG A 351 -4.12 -22.20 1.49
N LEU A 352 -3.57 -21.13 0.93
CA LEU A 352 -2.99 -20.05 1.72
C LEU A 352 -4.04 -19.36 2.63
N SER A 353 -5.29 -19.22 2.18
CA SER A 353 -6.38 -18.74 3.04
C SER A 353 -6.64 -19.64 4.25
N GLU A 354 -6.63 -20.97 4.05
CA GLU A 354 -6.78 -21.92 5.15
C GLU A 354 -5.54 -21.91 6.06
N LEU A 355 -4.35 -21.62 5.52
CA LEU A 355 -3.14 -21.45 6.33
C LEU A 355 -3.21 -20.19 7.19
N HIS A 356 -3.72 -19.09 6.64
CA HIS A 356 -3.97 -17.85 7.39
C HIS A 356 -4.87 -18.14 8.61
N GLU A 357 -6.02 -18.81 8.43
CA GLU A 357 -6.93 -19.15 9.54
C GLU A 357 -6.23 -20.01 10.62
N LEU A 358 -5.35 -20.94 10.21
CA LEU A 358 -4.57 -21.74 11.15
C LEU A 358 -3.51 -20.92 11.89
N ILE A 359 -2.93 -19.91 11.26
CA ILE A 359 -1.98 -18.99 11.89
C ILE A 359 -2.73 -18.16 12.95
N GLN A 360 -3.85 -17.53 12.57
CA GLN A 360 -4.69 -16.74 13.47
C GLN A 360 -5.03 -17.54 14.74
N LEU A 361 -5.53 -18.77 14.59
CA LEU A 361 -5.82 -19.64 15.74
C LEU A 361 -4.60 -20.11 16.52
N ALA A 362 -3.44 -20.29 15.87
CA ALA A 362 -2.23 -20.75 16.54
C ALA A 362 -1.57 -19.65 17.37
N PHE A 363 -1.72 -18.39 16.94
CA PHE A 363 -1.25 -17.23 17.68
C PHE A 363 -2.33 -16.68 18.63
N GLY A 364 -3.61 -16.96 18.39
CA GLY A 364 -4.71 -16.46 19.22
C GLY A 364 -5.11 -15.04 18.86
N TRP A 365 -4.92 -14.69 17.59
CA TRP A 365 -5.36 -13.43 16.96
C TRP A 365 -6.80 -13.55 16.48
N GLU A 366 -7.43 -12.40 16.26
CA GLU A 366 -8.87 -12.23 16.03
C GLU A 366 -9.24 -12.07 14.54
N ASP A 367 -8.24 -12.02 13.64
CA ASP A 367 -8.44 -11.81 12.20
C ASP A 367 -9.11 -10.45 11.89
N SER A 368 -8.80 -9.42 12.69
CA SER A 368 -9.38 -8.08 12.57
C SER A 368 -8.69 -7.18 11.53
N HIS A 369 -7.58 -7.63 10.95
CA HIS A 369 -6.68 -6.81 10.12
C HIS A 369 -6.24 -7.51 8.84
N LEU A 370 -5.70 -6.73 7.90
CA LEU A 370 -5.16 -7.26 6.64
C LEU A 370 -3.93 -8.16 6.86
N HIS A 371 -3.73 -9.09 5.93
CA HIS A 371 -2.54 -9.94 5.88
C HIS A 371 -2.06 -10.21 4.46
N VAL A 372 -0.79 -10.62 4.35
CA VAL A 372 -0.17 -11.04 3.11
C VAL A 372 0.89 -12.12 3.34
N PHE A 373 0.98 -13.07 2.41
CA PHE A 373 2.07 -14.02 2.26
C PHE A 373 3.04 -13.51 1.20
N GLU A 374 4.28 -13.19 1.59
CA GLU A 374 5.33 -12.81 0.65
C GLU A 374 6.07 -14.08 0.19
N THR A 375 6.12 -14.31 -1.11
CA THR A 375 6.68 -15.54 -1.67
C THR A 375 7.56 -15.26 -2.89
N PRO A 376 8.42 -16.20 -3.31
CA PRO A 376 9.18 -16.07 -4.56
C PRO A 376 8.30 -15.96 -5.83
N TYR A 377 6.98 -16.17 -5.70
CA TYR A 377 6.00 -16.10 -6.78
C TYR A 377 5.13 -14.85 -6.70
N GLY A 378 5.50 -13.90 -5.84
CA GLY A 378 4.75 -12.69 -5.52
C GLY A 378 3.94 -12.83 -4.24
N ASP A 379 3.14 -11.80 -3.99
CA ASP A 379 2.46 -11.59 -2.72
C ASP A 379 1.02 -12.06 -2.78
N PHE A 380 0.59 -12.80 -1.76
CA PHE A 380 -0.72 -13.43 -1.72
C PHE A 380 -1.49 -13.10 -0.45
N GLY A 381 -2.66 -12.49 -0.55
CA GLY A 381 -3.50 -12.16 0.59
C GLY A 381 -4.98 -12.14 0.21
N ILE A 382 -5.79 -11.41 0.98
CA ILE A 382 -7.07 -10.92 0.46
C ILE A 382 -6.75 -10.15 -0.82
N ARG A 383 -7.48 -10.45 -1.91
CA ARG A 383 -7.19 -9.80 -3.19
C ARG A 383 -7.42 -8.31 -3.01
N ASP A 384 -6.34 -7.57 -3.01
CA ASP A 384 -6.29 -6.13 -2.88
C ASP A 384 -5.46 -5.60 -4.05
N PRO A 385 -6.11 -5.08 -5.10
CA PRO A 385 -5.44 -4.54 -6.27
C PRO A 385 -4.57 -3.32 -5.97
N ASP A 386 -4.92 -2.51 -4.96
CA ASP A 386 -4.21 -1.29 -4.59
C ASP A 386 -2.92 -1.62 -3.81
N LEU A 387 -2.87 -2.78 -3.15
CA LEU A 387 -1.68 -3.30 -2.47
C LEU A 387 -0.88 -4.33 -3.31
N GLY A 388 -1.30 -4.60 -4.54
CA GLY A 388 -0.63 -5.57 -5.42
C GLY A 388 -0.79 -7.04 -5.00
N PHE A 389 -1.68 -7.35 -4.05
CA PHE A 389 -1.82 -8.71 -3.51
C PHE A 389 -2.65 -9.60 -4.41
N ARG A 390 -2.05 -10.71 -4.84
CA ARG A 390 -2.75 -11.76 -5.57
C ARG A 390 -3.66 -12.53 -4.62
N SER A 391 -4.78 -13.04 -5.12
CA SER A 391 -5.67 -13.83 -4.28
C SER A 391 -4.96 -15.08 -3.74
N GLU A 392 -5.01 -15.26 -2.42
CA GLU A 392 -4.50 -16.44 -1.73
C GLU A 392 -5.42 -17.67 -1.86
N ARG A 393 -6.73 -17.44 -2.06
CA ARG A 393 -7.77 -18.49 -2.10
C ARG A 393 -7.51 -19.59 -3.14
N PRO A 394 -7.05 -19.28 -4.37
CA PRO A 394 -6.71 -20.31 -5.35
C PRO A 394 -5.29 -20.85 -5.18
N VAL A 395 -4.47 -20.41 -4.24
CA VAL A 395 -3.05 -20.81 -4.16
C VAL A 395 -2.87 -21.82 -3.04
N THR A 396 -2.19 -22.93 -3.35
CA THR A 396 -1.85 -23.94 -2.34
C THR A 396 -0.41 -23.76 -1.85
N LEU A 397 -0.16 -24.18 -0.63
CA LEU A 397 1.14 -24.06 0.03
C LEU A 397 2.27 -24.71 -0.79
N GLU A 398 2.04 -25.90 -1.35
CA GLU A 398 3.01 -26.59 -2.21
C GLU A 398 3.37 -25.84 -3.50
N GLN A 399 2.56 -24.87 -3.95
CA GLN A 399 2.88 -24.05 -5.13
C GLN A 399 3.88 -22.95 -4.81
N VAL A 400 3.93 -22.48 -3.57
CA VAL A 400 4.73 -21.30 -3.19
C VAL A 400 5.95 -21.63 -2.33
N VAL A 401 5.98 -22.79 -1.68
CA VAL A 401 7.10 -23.19 -0.83
C VAL A 401 7.38 -24.70 -0.87
N GLY A 402 8.66 -25.03 -1.01
CA GLY A 402 9.17 -26.41 -1.00
C GLY A 402 9.71 -26.84 0.36
N ALA A 403 10.11 -28.11 0.47
CA ALA A 403 10.75 -28.63 1.67
C ALA A 403 12.09 -27.91 1.93
N LYS A 404 12.32 -27.53 3.21
CA LYS A 404 13.48 -26.73 3.67
C LYS A 404 13.53 -25.30 3.15
N ASP A 405 12.45 -24.82 2.55
CA ASP A 405 12.31 -23.45 2.10
C ASP A 405 11.38 -22.64 3.02
N ARG A 406 11.37 -21.32 2.86
CA ARG A 406 10.57 -20.41 3.69
C ARG A 406 9.84 -19.36 2.88
N ILE A 407 8.72 -18.91 3.41
CA ILE A 407 7.97 -17.74 2.96
C ILE A 407 7.69 -16.83 4.16
N ARG A 408 7.32 -15.57 3.91
CA ARG A 408 6.92 -14.64 4.98
C ARG A 408 5.40 -14.54 5.03
N TYR A 409 4.88 -14.28 6.22
CA TYR A 409 3.51 -13.86 6.43
C TYR A 409 3.54 -12.58 7.26
N ARG A 410 2.81 -11.56 6.83
CA ARG A 410 2.64 -10.29 7.54
C ARG A 410 1.16 -10.12 7.85
N TYR A 411 0.84 -9.76 9.09
CA TYR A 411 -0.51 -9.51 9.58
C TYR A 411 -0.54 -8.21 10.35
N ASP A 412 -1.61 -7.43 10.18
CA ASP A 412 -1.76 -6.09 10.71
C ASP A 412 -0.65 -5.16 10.17
N PHE A 413 -0.99 -4.29 9.21
CA PHE A 413 0.01 -3.41 8.60
C PHE A 413 0.33 -2.18 9.47
N GLY A 414 -0.45 -1.93 10.54
CA GLY A 414 -0.09 -0.97 11.57
C GLY A 414 0.96 -1.56 12.52
N ASP A 415 0.62 -2.65 13.22
CA ASP A 415 1.52 -3.30 14.19
C ASP A 415 2.66 -4.11 13.54
N ASN A 416 2.49 -4.46 12.26
CA ASN A 416 3.45 -5.14 11.39
C ASN A 416 3.95 -6.48 11.95
N TRP A 417 3.03 -7.40 12.27
CA TRP A 417 3.38 -8.73 12.77
C TRP A 417 3.94 -9.63 11.65
N GLU A 418 5.26 -9.83 11.65
CA GLU A 418 5.92 -10.68 10.67
C GLU A 418 6.25 -12.09 11.19
N LEU A 419 5.79 -13.11 10.47
CA LEU A 419 6.13 -14.52 10.70
C LEU A 419 7.02 -15.07 9.58
N ASP A 420 8.12 -15.71 9.95
CA ASP A 420 8.86 -16.60 9.06
C ASP A 420 8.21 -18.00 9.08
N ILE A 421 7.69 -18.46 7.94
CA ILE A 421 7.09 -19.79 7.78
C ILE A 421 8.08 -20.71 7.09
N LEU A 422 8.74 -21.58 7.86
CA LEU A 422 9.72 -22.55 7.35
C LEU A 422 9.10 -23.95 7.21
N VAL A 423 9.25 -24.59 6.05
CA VAL A 423 8.93 -26.01 5.88
C VAL A 423 10.10 -26.86 6.41
N GLU A 424 10.04 -27.29 7.67
CA GLU A 424 11.11 -28.08 8.28
C GLU A 424 11.23 -29.47 7.66
N LYS A 425 10.09 -30.13 7.39
CA LYS A 425 10.05 -31.52 6.89
C LYS A 425 8.87 -31.78 5.97
N LEU A 426 9.08 -32.68 5.03
CA LEU A 426 8.04 -33.37 4.26
C LEU A 426 7.80 -34.74 4.89
N LEU A 427 6.56 -35.04 5.27
CA LEU A 427 6.18 -36.29 5.93
C LEU A 427 5.13 -37.03 5.08
N ASP A 428 5.17 -38.35 5.14
CA ASP A 428 4.10 -39.17 4.56
C ASP A 428 2.81 -38.98 5.37
N ARG A 429 1.68 -39.01 4.65
CA ARG A 429 0.37 -38.90 5.28
C ARG A 429 0.04 -40.18 6.04
N ASP A 430 0.02 -40.08 7.36
CA ASP A 430 -0.49 -41.13 8.24
C ASP A 430 -2.03 -41.17 8.21
N ALA A 431 -2.60 -42.36 7.97
CA ALA A 431 -4.04 -42.58 7.88
C ALA A 431 -4.74 -42.50 9.25
N ASP A 432 -4.02 -42.76 10.34
CA ASP A 432 -4.55 -42.77 11.71
C ASP A 432 -4.49 -41.38 12.37
N VAL A 433 -3.87 -40.40 11.70
CA VAL A 433 -3.70 -39.03 12.19
C VAL A 433 -4.64 -38.07 11.48
N ARG A 434 -5.34 -37.23 12.28
CA ARG A 434 -6.15 -36.14 11.76
C ARG A 434 -5.32 -34.86 11.62
N TYR A 435 -5.31 -34.28 10.41
CA TYR A 435 -4.67 -33.02 10.08
C TYR A 435 -5.72 -31.92 9.81
N PRO A 436 -5.41 -30.63 10.02
CA PRO A 436 -4.15 -30.09 10.55
C PRO A 436 -3.99 -30.31 12.07
N ARG A 437 -2.76 -30.27 12.58
CA ARG A 437 -2.48 -30.30 14.03
C ARG A 437 -1.28 -29.44 14.40
N CYS A 438 -1.24 -28.96 15.63
CA CYS A 438 -0.08 -28.29 16.20
C CYS A 438 0.72 -29.30 17.05
N THR A 439 2.01 -29.48 16.76
CA THR A 439 2.88 -30.46 17.45
C THR A 439 3.87 -29.83 18.42
N GLY A 440 3.98 -28.50 18.42
CA GLY A 440 4.80 -27.79 19.38
C GLY A 440 4.75 -26.28 19.20
N GLY A 441 5.38 -25.57 20.11
CA GLY A 441 5.44 -24.11 20.12
C GLY A 441 6.13 -23.63 21.38
N ARG A 442 6.25 -22.32 21.49
CA ARG A 442 6.88 -21.67 22.64
C ARG A 442 6.25 -20.29 22.84
N ARG A 443 6.00 -19.97 24.11
CA ARG A 443 5.50 -18.68 24.62
C ARG A 443 4.11 -18.28 24.13
N ALA A 444 3.46 -17.42 24.90
CA ALA A 444 2.23 -16.78 24.48
C ALA A 444 2.54 -15.91 23.25
N ALA A 445 1.56 -15.76 22.36
CA ALA A 445 1.70 -14.76 21.31
C ALA A 445 1.41 -13.37 21.90
N PRO A 446 1.87 -12.30 21.23
CA PRO A 446 1.36 -10.97 21.49
C PRO A 446 -0.16 -10.92 21.27
N PRO A 447 -0.92 -10.23 22.14
CA PRO A 447 -2.30 -9.85 21.85
C PRO A 447 -2.37 -9.01 20.57
N ASP A 448 -3.53 -9.01 19.91
CA ASP A 448 -3.81 -8.05 18.84
C ASP A 448 -3.79 -6.62 19.38
N ASP A 449 -3.45 -5.67 18.50
CA ASP A 449 -3.43 -4.23 18.78
C ASP A 449 -2.53 -3.79 19.94
N CYS A 450 -1.52 -4.60 20.30
CA CYS A 450 -0.60 -4.26 21.38
C CYS A 450 0.58 -3.37 20.95
N GLY A 451 0.57 -2.82 19.73
CA GLY A 451 1.60 -1.88 19.24
C GLY A 451 2.85 -2.57 18.71
N GLY A 452 2.67 -3.73 18.07
CA GLY A 452 3.75 -4.50 17.47
C GLY A 452 4.74 -5.07 18.51
N ILE A 453 5.91 -5.52 18.04
CA ILE A 453 6.84 -6.26 18.90
C ILE A 453 7.40 -5.45 20.07
N TRP A 454 7.45 -4.12 19.91
CA TRP A 454 7.91 -3.19 20.95
C TRP A 454 6.84 -2.99 22.01
N GLY A 455 5.60 -2.72 21.61
CA GLY A 455 4.48 -2.61 22.55
C GLY A 455 4.23 -3.92 23.30
N TYR A 456 4.44 -5.09 22.68
CA TYR A 456 4.44 -6.36 23.41
C TYR A 456 5.57 -6.48 24.45
N ALA A 457 6.78 -5.99 24.14
CA ALA A 457 7.90 -6.04 25.08
C ALA A 457 7.64 -5.13 26.29
N GLU A 458 7.11 -3.94 26.04
CA GLU A 458 6.65 -3.00 27.06
C GLU A 458 5.52 -3.61 27.89
N LEU A 459 4.50 -4.20 27.26
CA LEU A 459 3.41 -4.91 27.93
C LEU A 459 3.92 -5.95 28.93
N VAL A 460 4.88 -6.78 28.52
CA VAL A 460 5.47 -7.81 29.38
C VAL A 460 6.28 -7.20 30.54
N GLU A 461 6.95 -6.06 30.31
CA GLU A 461 7.69 -5.33 31.34
C GLU A 461 6.74 -4.69 32.36
N VAL A 462 5.74 -3.96 31.88
CA VAL A 462 4.72 -3.27 32.69
C VAL A 462 3.97 -4.28 33.56
N LEU A 463 3.45 -5.37 33.00
CA LEU A 463 2.74 -6.40 33.76
C LEU A 463 3.66 -7.21 34.69
N GLY A 464 4.97 -7.19 34.44
CA GLY A 464 5.97 -7.84 35.28
C GLY A 464 6.34 -7.04 36.53
N ASP A 465 6.02 -5.74 36.56
CA ASP A 465 6.32 -4.82 37.66
C ASP A 465 5.02 -4.23 38.24
N PRO A 466 4.52 -4.77 39.37
CA PRO A 466 3.34 -4.25 40.05
C PRO A 466 3.46 -2.81 40.56
N GLU A 467 4.68 -2.25 40.62
CA GLU A 467 4.91 -0.84 41.00
C GLU A 467 4.99 0.09 39.78
N HIS A 468 4.91 -0.43 38.54
CA HIS A 468 4.93 0.38 37.33
C HIS A 468 3.70 1.32 37.28
N PRO A 469 3.87 2.61 36.95
CA PRO A 469 2.75 3.57 36.92
C PRO A 469 1.59 3.11 36.04
N ASP A 470 1.88 2.43 34.93
CA ASP A 470 0.88 1.98 33.95
C ASP A 470 0.38 0.53 34.21
N HIS A 471 0.79 -0.13 35.31
CA HIS A 471 0.44 -1.54 35.59
C HIS A 471 -1.07 -1.79 35.63
N GLU A 472 -1.81 -0.99 36.41
CA GLU A 472 -3.25 -1.15 36.57
C GLU A 472 -4.03 -0.81 35.29
N ASP A 473 -3.60 0.22 34.57
CA ASP A 473 -4.22 0.63 33.31
C ASP A 473 -4.06 -0.48 32.25
N MET A 474 -2.87 -1.11 32.22
CA MET A 474 -2.57 -2.19 31.28
C MET A 474 -3.32 -3.49 31.59
N LEU A 475 -3.53 -3.82 32.88
CA LEU A 475 -4.43 -4.91 33.27
C LEU A 475 -5.87 -4.64 32.82
N GLY A 476 -6.33 -3.40 33.01
CA GLY A 476 -7.65 -2.96 32.56
C GLY A 476 -7.83 -3.08 31.05
N TRP A 477 -6.82 -2.68 30.27
CA TRP A 477 -6.83 -2.80 28.80
C TRP A 477 -6.93 -4.26 28.34
N LEU A 478 -6.18 -5.18 28.96
CA LEU A 478 -6.26 -6.62 28.67
C LEU A 478 -7.53 -7.30 29.23
N GLY A 479 -8.35 -6.58 30.00
CA GLY A 479 -9.50 -7.15 30.69
C GLY A 479 -9.13 -8.20 31.74
N LEU A 480 -7.96 -8.06 32.37
CA LEU A 480 -7.47 -8.96 33.41
C LEU A 480 -7.71 -8.38 34.80
N ASP A 481 -8.10 -9.24 35.73
CA ASP A 481 -8.21 -8.90 37.16
C ASP A 481 -6.84 -8.90 37.84
N SER A 482 -5.88 -9.68 37.31
CA SER A 482 -4.53 -9.79 37.87
C SER A 482 -3.49 -10.26 36.85
N ALA A 483 -2.23 -9.82 37.03
CA ALA A 483 -1.13 -10.13 36.11
C ALA A 483 -0.81 -11.64 35.99
N ASP A 484 -1.14 -12.46 36.99
CA ASP A 484 -0.95 -13.91 36.94
C ASP A 484 -1.86 -14.63 35.91
N GLN A 485 -2.89 -13.94 35.42
CA GLN A 485 -3.71 -14.43 34.31
C GLN A 485 -3.01 -14.32 32.96
N PHE A 486 -1.92 -13.55 32.87
CA PHE A 486 -1.07 -13.42 31.68
C PHE A 486 0.31 -14.05 31.92
N ASP A 487 0.51 -15.28 31.42
CA ASP A 487 1.84 -15.91 31.40
C ASP A 487 2.47 -15.81 30.01
N PRO A 488 3.46 -14.91 29.79
CA PRO A 488 4.13 -14.78 28.50
C PRO A 488 4.96 -16.02 28.11
N LYS A 489 5.17 -16.97 29.03
CA LYS A 489 5.86 -18.24 28.78
C LYS A 489 4.91 -19.38 28.42
N ALA A 490 3.60 -19.24 28.67
CA ALA A 490 2.63 -20.30 28.48
C ALA A 490 2.44 -20.64 26.99
N PHE A 491 2.29 -21.93 26.68
CA PHE A 491 1.89 -22.40 25.36
C PHE A 491 1.36 -23.83 25.44
N ASP A 492 0.23 -24.12 24.81
CA ASP A 492 -0.36 -25.48 24.75
C ASP A 492 -0.71 -25.89 23.30
N ALA A 493 0.09 -26.82 22.75
CA ALA A 493 -0.12 -27.36 21.41
C ALA A 493 -1.44 -28.17 21.27
N ALA A 494 -1.90 -28.80 22.35
CA ALA A 494 -3.14 -29.57 22.35
C ALA A 494 -4.37 -28.65 22.30
N ALA A 495 -4.32 -27.50 22.98
CA ALA A 495 -5.35 -26.47 22.90
C ALA A 495 -5.47 -25.93 21.45
N VAL A 496 -4.36 -25.58 20.80
CA VAL A 496 -4.35 -25.14 19.39
C VAL A 496 -4.91 -26.23 18.47
N THR A 497 -4.47 -27.49 18.64
CA THR A 497 -5.00 -28.62 17.86
C THR A 497 -6.51 -28.82 18.06
N LYS A 498 -7.02 -28.54 19.27
CA LYS A 498 -8.46 -28.57 19.54
C LYS A 498 -9.21 -27.43 18.84
N ALA A 499 -8.62 -26.23 18.76
CA ALA A 499 -9.18 -25.10 18.03
C ALA A 499 -9.31 -25.41 16.53
N PHE A 500 -8.26 -25.95 15.91
CA PHE A 500 -8.29 -26.37 14.49
C PHE A 500 -9.42 -27.36 14.17
N ARG A 501 -9.78 -28.23 15.13
CA ARG A 501 -10.86 -29.21 14.95
C ARG A 501 -12.25 -28.59 14.97
N LYS A 502 -12.42 -27.42 15.59
CA LYS A 502 -13.70 -26.72 15.66
C LYS A 502 -14.04 -25.96 14.38
N MET A 503 -13.06 -25.46 13.64
CA MET A 503 -13.30 -24.79 12.33
C MET A 503 -13.91 -25.71 11.28
N ARG A 504 -13.61 -27.01 11.30
CA ARG A 504 -14.08 -27.98 10.29
C ARG A 504 -15.32 -28.75 10.75
N GLY A 505 -16.03 -28.25 11.76
CA GLY A 505 -17.15 -28.90 12.44
C GLY A 505 -18.50 -28.40 11.98
#